data_AF-A0A535P2S1-F1
#
_entry.id   AF-A0A535P2S1-F1
#
_cell.length_a   1.000
_cell.length_b   1.000
_cell.length_c   1.000
_cell.angle_alpha   90.00
_cell.angle_beta   90.00
_cell.angle_gamma   90.00
#
_symmetry.space_group_name_H-M   'P 1'
#
loop_
_entity.id
_entity.type
_entity.pdbx_description
1 polymer ?
#
loop_
_entity_poly.entity_id
_entity_poly.type
_entity_poly.pdbx_seq_one_letter_code
_entity_poly.pdbx_strand_id
1 'polypeptide(L)'
;LGPVLHVPYALAIAILTGILEVIPLIGPLIATAIAGTDAFARGGPELAGLVVVVFFVIRQVEDQVVMPIVIGRAVHLHPVVTIFAVLVGLSTMGVLGGLLGVPVAAALNVVLHELYLARGSRAGTSASSVIDEPPVVDAQAVVGPPPGVDASPAPEVAPAPESTASPSPDEPDPRRPLSASE
;
A
#
# COMPACT_ATOMS: atom_id res chain seq x y z
N LEU A 1 28.00 -13.40 -3.96
CA LEU A 1 29.23 -13.11 -4.76
C LEU A 1 30.52 -13.69 -4.17
N GLY A 2 30.62 -13.96 -2.86
CA GLY A 2 31.83 -14.51 -2.21
C GLY A 2 32.44 -15.79 -2.81
N PRO A 3 31.65 -16.84 -3.11
CA PRO A 3 32.20 -18.07 -3.71
C PRO A 3 32.70 -17.89 -5.14
N VAL A 4 32.26 -16.84 -5.84
CA VAL A 4 32.56 -16.60 -7.26
C VAL A 4 33.75 -15.65 -7.42
N LEU A 5 33.91 -14.68 -6.51
CA LEU A 5 34.96 -13.67 -6.55
C LEU A 5 36.22 -14.05 -5.75
N HIS A 6 36.29 -15.24 -5.15
CA HIS A 6 37.42 -15.72 -4.34
C HIS A 6 37.89 -14.71 -3.27
N VAL A 7 36.96 -13.92 -2.71
CA VAL A 7 37.29 -12.93 -1.69
C VAL A 7 37.51 -13.68 -0.37
N PRO A 8 38.72 -13.64 0.20
CA PRO A 8 38.98 -14.26 1.49
C PRO A 8 38.06 -13.64 2.54
N TYR A 9 37.56 -14.47 3.46
CA TYR A 9 36.64 -14.04 4.53
C TYR A 9 35.28 -13.52 4.07
N ALA A 10 34.82 -13.83 2.85
CA ALA A 10 33.52 -13.37 2.36
C ALA A 10 32.34 -13.65 3.31
N LEU A 11 32.35 -14.79 4.02
CA LEU A 11 31.34 -15.10 5.02
C LEU A 11 31.43 -14.18 6.25
N ALA A 12 32.64 -13.92 6.74
CA ALA A 12 32.85 -13.01 7.87
C ALA A 12 32.49 -11.57 7.51
N ILE A 13 32.82 -11.14 6.28
CA ILE A 13 32.43 -9.82 5.75
C ILE A 13 30.90 -9.76 5.63
N ALA A 14 30.24 -10.78 5.10
CA ALA A 14 28.78 -10.80 4.98
C ALA A 14 28.06 -10.74 6.34
N ILE A 15 28.56 -11.49 7.34
CA ILE A 15 28.01 -11.44 8.71
C ILE A 15 28.26 -10.06 9.33
N LEU A 16 29.48 -9.52 9.20
CA LEU A 16 29.82 -8.20 9.71
C LEU A 16 28.96 -7.11 9.05
N THR A 17 28.77 -7.17 7.73
CA THR A 17 27.87 -6.31 6.97
C THR A 17 26.44 -6.46 7.44
N GLY A 18 25.95 -7.68 7.64
CA GLY A 18 24.60 -7.93 8.17
C GLY A 18 24.39 -7.34 9.56
N ILE A 19 25.40 -7.41 10.44
CA ILE A 19 25.35 -6.77 11.77
C ILE A 19 25.39 -5.23 11.62
N LEU A 20 26.22 -4.70 10.74
CA LEU A 20 26.30 -3.25 10.49
C LEU A 20 25.03 -2.69 9.83
N GLU A 21 24.31 -3.51 9.07
CA GLU A 21 23.02 -3.15 8.47
C GLU A 21 21.85 -3.17 9.46
N VAL A 22 22.01 -3.74 10.67
CA VAL A 22 20.98 -3.64 11.73
C VAL A 22 20.63 -2.19 12.04
N ILE A 23 21.59 -1.27 11.85
CA ILE A 23 21.34 0.17 11.91
C ILE A 23 21.46 0.72 10.48
N PRO A 24 20.34 0.79 9.72
CA PRO A 24 20.31 1.26 8.34
C PRO A 24 20.57 2.77 8.29
N LEU A 25 21.84 3.14 8.49
CA LEU A 25 22.43 4.48 8.39
C LEU A 25 23.90 4.41 8.81
N ILE A 26 24.19 3.70 9.90
CA ILE A 26 25.54 3.67 10.48
C ILE A 26 26.48 2.79 9.65
N GLY A 27 26.02 1.61 9.22
CA GLY A 27 26.84 0.71 8.40
C GLY A 27 27.37 1.36 7.12
N PRO A 28 26.49 1.91 6.25
CA PRO A 28 26.91 2.59 5.02
C PRO A 28 27.82 3.80 5.26
N LEU A 29 27.56 4.58 6.32
CA LEU A 29 28.40 5.73 6.68
C LEU A 29 29.82 5.29 7.05
N ILE A 30 29.95 4.28 7.92
CA ILE A 30 31.25 3.76 8.34
C ILE A 30 31.98 3.13 7.13
N ALA A 31 31.29 2.33 6.33
CA ALA A 31 31.87 1.70 5.14
C ALA A 31 32.40 2.75 4.14
N THR A 32 31.62 3.79 3.87
CA THR A 32 32.02 4.89 2.97
C THR A 32 33.19 5.69 3.56
N ALA A 33 33.19 5.93 4.87
CA ALA A 33 34.30 6.62 5.54
C ALA A 33 35.61 5.82 5.45
N ILE A 34 35.57 4.50 5.70
CA ILE A 34 36.74 3.63 5.60
C ILE A 34 37.24 3.59 4.16
N ALA A 35 36.36 3.32 3.19
CA ALA A 35 36.71 3.26 1.77
C ALA A 35 37.26 4.59 1.24
N GLY A 36 36.66 5.71 1.63
CA GLY A 36 37.10 7.05 1.25
C GLY A 36 38.46 7.40 1.85
N THR A 37 38.72 7.05 3.12
CA THR A 37 40.02 7.28 3.77
C THR A 37 41.13 6.47 3.11
N ASP A 38 40.85 5.21 2.78
CA ASP A 38 41.79 4.33 2.09
C ASP A 38 42.05 4.78 0.63
N ALA A 39 41.02 5.22 -0.08
CA ALA A 39 41.16 5.82 -1.41
C ALA A 39 41.99 7.12 -1.37
N PHE A 40 41.78 7.96 -0.35
CA PHE A 40 42.57 9.16 -0.14
C PHE A 40 44.04 8.84 0.10
N ALA A 41 44.33 7.83 0.93
CA ALA A 41 45.68 7.41 1.24
C ALA A 41 46.44 6.88 0.00
N ARG A 42 45.74 6.26 -0.95
CA ARG A 42 46.36 5.62 -2.13
C ARG A 42 46.39 6.50 -3.38
N GLY A 43 45.40 7.36 -3.57
CA GLY A 43 45.22 8.13 -4.82
C GLY A 43 44.87 9.60 -4.61
N GLY A 44 44.96 10.11 -3.38
CA GLY A 44 44.71 11.51 -3.07
C GLY A 44 43.24 11.92 -3.13
N PRO A 45 42.96 13.23 -3.11
CA PRO A 45 41.60 13.77 -2.99
C PRO A 45 40.70 13.46 -4.19
N GLU A 46 41.26 13.36 -5.40
CA GLU A 46 40.48 13.07 -6.60
C GLU A 46 39.89 11.65 -6.56
N LEU A 47 40.71 10.65 -6.22
CA LEU A 47 40.26 9.26 -6.10
C LEU A 47 39.27 9.10 -4.93
N ALA A 48 39.54 9.76 -3.80
CA ALA A 48 38.64 9.74 -2.65
C ALA A 48 37.26 10.34 -3.00
N GLY A 49 37.25 11.48 -3.69
CA GLY A 49 36.03 12.12 -4.14
C GLY A 49 35.22 11.21 -5.07
N LEU A 50 35.89 10.56 -6.03
CA LEU A 50 35.23 9.60 -6.92
C LEU A 50 34.61 8.43 -6.15
N VAL A 51 35.33 7.83 -5.20
CA VAL A 51 34.82 6.72 -4.38
C VAL A 51 33.59 7.13 -3.58
N VAL A 52 33.63 8.29 -2.93
CA VAL A 52 32.49 8.81 -2.15
C VAL A 52 31.28 9.04 -3.05
N VAL A 53 31.46 9.63 -4.24
CA VAL A 53 30.36 9.87 -5.18
C VAL A 53 29.77 8.55 -5.67
N VAL A 54 30.60 7.57 -6.02
CA VAL A 54 30.13 6.24 -6.46
C VAL A 54 29.32 5.55 -5.36
N PHE A 55 29.82 5.53 -4.12
CA PHE A 55 29.11 4.96 -2.98
C PHE A 55 27.80 5.69 -2.70
N PHE A 56 27.79 7.02 -2.80
CA PHE A 56 26.58 7.81 -2.66
C PHE A 56 25.53 7.46 -3.72
N VAL A 57 25.93 7.33 -5.00
CA VAL A 57 25.01 6.92 -6.08
C VAL A 57 24.47 5.52 -5.86
N ILE A 58 25.33 4.56 -5.49
CA ILE A 58 24.91 3.19 -5.17
C ILE A 58 23.89 3.21 -4.04
N ARG A 59 24.15 3.99 -2.97
CA ARG A 59 23.23 4.11 -1.84
C ARG A 59 21.89 4.69 -2.25
N GLN A 60 21.90 5.67 -3.15
CA GLN A 60 20.68 6.28 -3.62
C GLN A 60 19.83 5.34 -4.47
N VAL A 61 20.46 4.50 -5.29
CA VAL A 61 19.76 3.42 -6.00
C VAL A 61 19.20 2.41 -5.01
N GLU A 62 19.96 2.06 -3.98
CA GLU A 62 19.55 1.11 -2.95
C GLU A 62 18.31 1.62 -2.19
N ASP A 63 18.35 2.86 -1.71
CA ASP A 63 17.27 3.45 -0.92
C ASP A 63 16.01 3.77 -1.77
N GLN A 64 16.17 4.13 -3.05
CA GLN A 64 15.04 4.57 -3.91
C GLN A 64 14.46 3.48 -4.81
N VAL A 65 15.24 2.44 -5.14
CA VAL A 65 14.82 1.40 -6.10
C VAL A 65 14.84 0.02 -5.45
N VAL A 66 15.95 -0.33 -4.81
CA VAL A 66 16.10 -1.67 -4.22
C VAL A 66 15.15 -1.85 -3.04
N MET A 67 15.11 -0.90 -2.11
CA MET A 67 14.23 -0.95 -0.95
C MET A 67 12.74 -1.06 -1.31
N PRO A 68 12.17 -0.25 -2.23
CA PRO A 68 10.77 -0.41 -2.63
C PRO A 68 10.45 -1.72 -3.32
N ILE A 69 11.38 -2.26 -4.12
CA ILE A 69 11.20 -3.53 -4.83
C ILE A 69 11.25 -4.69 -3.84
N VAL A 70 12.20 -4.67 -2.89
CA VAL A 70 12.38 -5.73 -1.91
C VAL A 70 11.24 -5.75 -0.88
N ILE A 71 10.78 -4.57 -0.43
CA ILE A 71 9.84 -4.44 0.69
C ILE A 71 8.38 -4.28 0.22
N GLY A 72 8.14 -4.02 -1.07
CA GLY A 72 6.81 -4.05 -1.67
C GLY A 72 5.80 -3.11 -1.01
N ARG A 73 5.84 -1.81 -1.34
CA ARG A 73 4.86 -0.76 -0.94
C ARG A 73 4.18 -1.00 0.43
N ALA A 74 4.97 -1.10 1.49
CA ALA A 74 4.45 -1.38 2.82
C ALA A 74 4.40 -0.12 3.71
N VAL A 75 3.32 -0.08 4.51
CA VAL A 75 2.94 0.90 5.54
C VAL A 75 2.48 2.27 5.03
N HIS A 76 1.16 2.40 4.82
CA HIS A 76 0.47 3.68 4.60
C HIS A 76 0.44 4.51 5.90
N LEU A 77 1.62 4.86 6.42
CA LEU A 77 1.72 5.76 7.55
C LEU A 77 1.40 7.19 7.11
N HIS A 78 0.43 7.81 7.78
CA HIS A 78 0.19 9.22 7.61
C HIS A 78 1.41 10.02 8.12
N PRO A 79 1.99 10.97 7.35
CA PRO A 79 3.21 11.68 7.72
C PRO A 79 3.17 12.33 9.11
N VAL A 80 2.00 12.83 9.51
CA VAL A 80 1.79 13.44 10.83
C VAL A 80 2.02 12.43 11.97
N VAL A 81 1.60 11.17 11.81
CA VAL A 81 1.78 10.13 12.84
C VAL A 81 3.27 9.81 13.01
N THR A 82 4.00 9.73 11.89
CA THR A 82 5.45 9.49 11.91
C THR A 82 6.20 10.64 12.58
N ILE A 83 5.90 11.89 12.23
CA ILE A 83 6.53 13.07 12.85
C ILE A 83 6.21 13.09 14.35
N PHE A 84 4.95 12.86 14.73
CA PHE A 84 4.55 12.82 16.13
C PHE A 84 5.31 11.73 16.91
N ALA A 85 5.40 10.53 16.36
CA ALA A 85 6.13 9.43 16.99
C ALA A 85 7.62 9.73 17.16
N VAL A 86 8.26 10.38 16.18
CA VAL A 86 9.66 10.83 16.28
C VAL A 86 9.80 11.87 17.39
N LEU A 87 8.91 12.86 17.47
CA LEU A 87 8.95 13.90 18.52
C LEU A 87 8.77 13.30 19.91
N VAL A 88 7.80 12.39 20.07
CA VAL A 88 7.60 11.67 21.33
C VAL A 88 8.84 10.86 21.67
N GLY A 89 9.38 10.09 20.72
CA GLY A 89 10.62 9.35 20.92
C GLY A 89 11.80 10.24 21.35
N LEU A 90 11.97 11.38 20.67
CA LEU A 90 12.97 12.40 21.01
C LEU A 90 12.81 12.89 22.45
N SER A 91 11.58 13.14 22.89
CA SER A 91 11.31 13.62 24.25
C SER A 91 11.56 12.59 25.34
N THR A 92 11.34 11.29 25.06
CA THR A 92 11.41 10.23 26.08
C THR A 92 12.82 9.65 26.22
N MET A 93 13.51 9.40 25.11
CA MET A 93 14.83 8.74 25.07
C MET A 93 15.89 9.55 24.29
N GLY A 94 15.61 10.80 23.94
CA GLY A 94 16.53 11.62 23.15
C GLY A 94 16.71 11.07 21.74
N VAL A 95 17.93 11.18 21.22
CA VAL A 95 18.26 10.75 19.84
C VAL A 95 17.91 9.29 19.59
N LEU A 96 18.12 8.40 20.58
CA LEU A 96 17.77 6.98 20.46
C LEU A 96 16.28 6.77 20.28
N GLY A 97 15.44 7.52 21.00
CA GLY A 97 13.99 7.42 20.85
C GLY A 97 13.49 7.97 19.53
N GLY A 98 14.12 9.02 18.98
CA GLY A 98 13.83 9.49 17.63
C GLY A 98 14.10 8.45 16.55
N LEU A 99 15.24 7.77 16.65
CA LEU A 99 15.62 6.70 15.73
C LEU A 99 14.61 5.54 15.76
N LEU A 100 14.14 5.17 16.95
CA LEU A 100 13.15 4.11 17.13
C LEU A 100 11.71 4.56 16.86
N GLY A 101 11.42 5.86 16.82
CA GLY A 101 10.07 6.39 16.68
C GLY A 101 9.35 5.93 15.41
N VAL A 102 10.04 5.94 14.26
CA VAL A 102 9.48 5.51 12.97
C VAL A 102 9.13 4.02 12.94
N PRO A 103 10.05 3.07 13.24
CA PRO A 103 9.73 1.64 13.20
C PRO A 103 8.68 1.25 14.25
N VAL A 104 8.68 1.88 15.42
CA VAL A 104 7.65 1.65 16.44
C VAL A 104 6.28 2.12 15.96
N ALA A 105 6.19 3.32 15.36
CA ALA A 105 4.94 3.82 14.78
C ALA A 105 4.44 2.93 13.63
N ALA A 106 5.35 2.45 12.78
CA ALA A 106 5.04 1.50 11.73
C ALA A 106 4.46 0.20 12.28
N ALA A 107 5.14 -0.41 13.25
CA ALA A 107 4.68 -1.63 13.90
C ALA A 107 3.31 -1.45 14.55
N LEU A 108 3.11 -0.33 15.27
CA LEU A 108 1.84 -0.03 15.92
C LEU A 108 0.71 0.17 14.91
N ASN A 109 0.97 0.86 13.80
CA ASN A 109 -0.01 1.05 12.73
C ASN A 109 -0.45 -0.29 12.13
N VAL A 110 0.50 -1.20 11.85
CA VAL A 110 0.20 -2.53 11.33
C VAL A 110 -0.71 -3.31 12.30
N VAL A 111 -0.35 -3.34 13.59
CA VAL A 111 -1.15 -4.02 14.62
C VAL A 111 -2.57 -3.44 14.72
N LEU A 112 -2.70 -2.11 14.73
CA LEU A 112 -4.01 -1.47 14.78
C LEU A 112 -4.83 -1.77 13.52
N HIS A 113 -4.23 -1.66 12.34
CA HIS A 113 -4.92 -1.93 11.08
C HIS A 113 -5.50 -3.35 11.05
N GLU A 114 -4.72 -4.35 11.49
CA GLU A 114 -5.16 -5.74 11.55
C GLU A 114 -6.29 -5.96 12.57
N LEU A 115 -6.20 -5.35 13.75
CA LEU A 115 -7.25 -5.46 14.79
C LEU A 115 -8.58 -4.80 14.38
N TYR A 116 -8.53 -3.67 13.69
CA TYR A 116 -9.74 -2.95 13.24
C TYR A 116 -10.39 -3.63 12.03
N LEU A 117 -9.60 -4.14 11.08
CA LEU A 117 -10.13 -4.91 9.94
C LEU A 117 -10.79 -6.22 10.41
N ALA A 118 -10.21 -6.91 11.41
CA ALA A 118 -10.80 -8.11 12.01
C ALA A 118 -12.16 -7.87 12.73
N ARG A 119 -12.47 -6.61 13.08
CA ARG A 119 -13.77 -6.20 13.65
C ARG A 119 -14.82 -5.87 12.59
N GLY A 120 -14.42 -5.25 11.47
CA GLY A 120 -15.34 -4.89 10.38
C GLY A 120 -16.04 -6.11 9.76
N SER A 121 -15.31 -7.22 9.59
CA SER A 121 -15.85 -8.45 8.98
C SER A 121 -16.85 -9.21 9.85
N ARG A 122 -16.98 -8.89 11.15
CA ARG A 122 -18.02 -9.48 12.02
C ARG A 122 -19.31 -8.66 12.04
N ALA A 123 -19.24 -7.36 11.76
CA ALA A 123 -20.41 -6.49 11.72
C ALA A 123 -21.19 -6.59 10.39
N GLY A 124 -20.50 -6.89 9.28
CA GLY A 124 -21.14 -7.04 7.96
C GLY A 124 -21.92 -8.35 7.78
N THR A 125 -21.51 -9.44 8.42
CA THR A 125 -22.16 -10.76 8.25
C THR A 125 -23.52 -10.86 8.96
N SER A 126 -23.72 -10.15 10.08
CA SER A 126 -24.99 -10.17 10.81
C SER A 126 -26.08 -9.27 10.22
N ALA A 127 -25.72 -8.27 9.40
CA ALA A 127 -26.69 -7.41 8.73
C ALA A 127 -27.19 -8.01 7.40
N SER A 128 -26.37 -8.82 6.72
CA SER A 128 -26.75 -9.45 5.45
C SER A 128 -27.59 -10.72 5.61
N SER A 129 -27.55 -11.39 6.75
CA SER A 129 -28.36 -12.61 6.98
C SER A 129 -29.81 -12.34 7.34
N VAL A 130 -30.22 -11.07 7.49
CA VAL A 130 -31.62 -10.68 7.80
C VAL A 130 -32.36 -10.18 6.56
N ILE A 131 -31.65 -9.84 5.48
CA ILE A 131 -32.25 -9.32 4.23
C ILE A 131 -32.36 -10.41 3.14
N ASP A 132 -31.74 -11.58 3.34
CA ASP A 132 -31.64 -12.64 2.33
C ASP A 132 -32.34 -13.97 2.73
N GLU A 133 -33.21 -13.95 3.76
CA GLU A 133 -34.11 -15.08 4.02
C GLU A 133 -35.45 -14.81 3.29
N PRO A 134 -35.66 -15.32 2.05
CA PRO A 134 -37.02 -15.45 1.55
C PRO A 134 -37.78 -16.39 2.50
N PRO A 135 -39.06 -16.11 2.81
CA PRO A 135 -39.83 -16.95 3.70
C PRO A 135 -39.86 -18.37 3.10
N VAL A 136 -39.19 -19.30 3.75
CA VAL A 136 -39.39 -20.73 3.50
C VAL A 136 -40.80 -21.04 3.99
N VAL A 137 -41.77 -20.88 3.08
CA VAL A 137 -43.12 -21.37 3.26
C VAL A 137 -43.02 -22.89 3.30
N ASP A 138 -43.11 -23.47 4.49
CA ASP A 138 -43.19 -24.90 4.71
C ASP A 138 -44.34 -25.49 3.87
N ALA A 139 -43.99 -26.13 2.75
CA ALA A 139 -44.91 -26.71 1.77
C ALA A 139 -45.61 -28.00 2.26
N GLN A 140 -45.79 -28.18 3.57
CA GLN A 140 -46.37 -29.39 4.18
C GLN A 140 -47.54 -29.13 5.13
N ALA A 141 -48.08 -27.90 5.20
CA ALA A 141 -49.24 -27.61 6.07
C ALA A 141 -50.58 -27.40 5.33
N VAL A 142 -50.65 -27.47 4.00
CA VAL A 142 -51.85 -27.10 3.21
C VAL A 142 -52.61 -28.31 2.64
N VAL A 143 -52.83 -29.36 3.44
CA VAL A 143 -53.87 -30.36 3.15
C VAL A 143 -55.02 -30.16 4.14
N GLY A 144 -55.91 -29.23 3.80
CA GLY A 144 -57.25 -29.09 4.34
C GLY A 144 -58.25 -29.00 3.19
N PRO A 145 -59.41 -29.71 3.23
CA PRO A 145 -60.41 -29.66 2.16
C PRO A 145 -60.91 -28.23 1.87
N PRO A 146 -61.19 -27.88 0.60
CA PRO A 146 -61.58 -26.51 0.25
C PRO A 146 -63.04 -26.22 0.66
N PRO A 147 -63.32 -25.10 1.36
CA PRO A 147 -64.68 -24.59 1.48
C PRO A 147 -64.93 -23.49 0.46
N GLY A 148 -66.05 -23.61 -0.26
CA GLY A 148 -66.76 -22.46 -0.82
C GLY A 148 -66.24 -21.92 -2.15
N VAL A 149 -66.84 -22.44 -3.22
CA VAL A 149 -66.99 -21.73 -4.50
C VAL A 149 -67.73 -20.42 -4.24
N ASP A 150 -67.20 -19.29 -4.72
CA ASP A 150 -68.02 -18.21 -5.27
C ASP A 150 -67.24 -17.50 -6.38
N ALA A 151 -67.95 -17.24 -7.47
CA ALA A 151 -67.44 -17.05 -8.81
C ALA A 151 -67.26 -15.57 -9.20
N SER A 152 -66.13 -15.29 -9.87
CA SER A 152 -65.94 -14.26 -10.93
C SER A 152 -66.10 -12.76 -10.56
N PRO A 153 -65.61 -11.81 -11.38
CA PRO A 153 -64.84 -11.96 -12.62
C PRO A 153 -63.53 -11.15 -12.68
N ALA A 154 -62.56 -11.66 -13.45
CA ALA A 154 -61.56 -10.81 -14.12
C ALA A 154 -62.28 -9.94 -15.15
N PRO A 155 -61.92 -8.65 -15.28
CA PRO A 155 -61.06 -8.23 -16.39
C PRO A 155 -60.13 -7.07 -15.91
N GLU A 156 -59.11 -6.56 -16.61
CA GLU A 156 -59.00 -6.21 -18.01
C GLU A 156 -57.52 -5.88 -18.24
N VAL A 157 -56.89 -6.57 -19.19
CA VAL A 157 -55.58 -6.20 -19.73
C VAL A 157 -55.81 -5.08 -20.74
N ALA A 158 -55.17 -3.93 -20.54
CA ALA A 158 -55.12 -2.85 -21.52
C ALA A 158 -53.67 -2.33 -21.67
N PRO A 159 -53.29 -1.84 -22.87
CA PRO A 159 -52.05 -2.23 -23.53
C PRO A 159 -50.94 -1.18 -23.43
N ALA A 160 -49.71 -1.64 -23.64
CA ALA A 160 -48.57 -0.77 -23.93
C ALA A 160 -48.68 -0.16 -25.35
N PRO A 161 -48.31 1.12 -25.54
CA PRO A 161 -47.85 1.64 -26.82
C PRO A 161 -46.33 1.86 -26.76
N GLU A 162 -45.56 1.07 -27.51
CA GLU A 162 -45.00 1.43 -28.82
C GLU A 162 -43.94 2.55 -28.79
N SER A 163 -42.69 2.09 -28.80
CA SER A 163 -41.59 2.52 -29.66
C SER A 163 -41.87 3.72 -30.59
N THR A 164 -41.32 4.88 -30.23
CA THR A 164 -40.83 5.84 -31.23
C THR A 164 -39.31 5.89 -31.14
N ALA A 165 -38.69 5.15 -32.04
CA ALA A 165 -37.32 5.40 -32.47
C ALA A 165 -37.21 6.83 -33.01
N SER A 166 -36.17 7.55 -32.62
CA SER A 166 -35.20 8.05 -33.61
C SER A 166 -33.95 8.62 -32.94
N PRO A 167 -32.83 8.64 -33.68
CA PRO A 167 -31.49 8.61 -33.13
C PRO A 167 -30.76 9.95 -33.36
N SER A 168 -29.44 9.92 -33.09
CA SER A 168 -28.40 10.71 -33.78
C SER A 168 -27.97 12.01 -33.08
N PRO A 169 -26.78 12.56 -33.44
CA PRO A 169 -25.48 12.24 -32.85
C PRO A 169 -24.67 13.54 -32.66
N ASP A 170 -23.34 13.46 -32.50
CA ASP A 170 -22.36 14.49 -32.86
C ASP A 170 -22.89 15.77 -33.53
N GLU A 171 -22.92 16.87 -32.79
CA GLU A 171 -22.98 18.22 -33.37
C GLU A 171 -21.75 19.03 -32.90
N PRO A 172 -20.72 19.18 -33.75
CA PRO A 172 -19.59 20.07 -33.49
C PRO A 172 -20.01 21.53 -33.67
N ASP A 173 -19.81 22.35 -32.62
CA ASP A 173 -20.10 23.78 -32.59
C ASP A 173 -19.29 24.56 -33.66
N PRO A 174 -19.95 25.15 -34.67
CA PRO A 174 -19.29 25.86 -35.76
C PRO A 174 -18.92 27.32 -35.42
N ARG A 175 -19.02 27.77 -34.15
CA ARG A 175 -18.76 29.18 -33.77
C ARG A 175 -17.51 29.41 -32.93
N ARG A 176 -16.51 28.53 -32.96
CA ARG A 176 -15.21 28.81 -32.34
C ARG A 176 -14.20 29.32 -33.38
N PRO A 177 -14.11 30.64 -33.63
CA PRO A 177 -12.98 31.19 -34.34
C PRO A 177 -11.71 31.05 -33.51
N LEU A 178 -10.68 30.52 -34.15
CA LEU A 178 -9.30 30.46 -33.71
C LEU A 178 -8.70 31.87 -33.71
N SER A 179 -8.18 32.32 -32.57
CA SER A 179 -7.22 33.45 -32.46
C SER A 179 -6.15 32.98 -31.45
N ALA A 180 -4.89 32.70 -31.79
CA ALA A 180 -3.89 33.46 -32.56
C ALA A 180 -3.60 34.85 -31.95
N SER A 181 -2.60 34.88 -31.06
CA SER A 181 -1.75 36.01 -30.66
C SER A 181 -0.70 35.40 -29.71
N GLU A 182 0.49 35.06 -30.21
CA GLU A 182 1.72 35.87 -30.10
C GLU A 182 2.23 36.02 -28.66
#